data_AF-A0A7C4M1F9-F1
#
_entry.id   AF-A0A7C4M1F9-F1
#
_cell.length_a   1.000
_cell.length_b   1.000
_cell.length_c   1.000
_cell.angle_alpha   90.00
_cell.angle_beta   90.00
_cell.angle_gamma   90.00
#
_symmetry.space_group_name_H-M   'P 1'
#
loop_
_entity.id
_entity.type
_entity.pdbx_description
1 polymer ?
#
loop_
_entity_poly.entity_id
_entity_poly.type
_entity_poly.pdbx_seq_one_letter_code
_entity_poly.pdbx_strand_id
1 'polypeptide(L)' 'MGDFLDKLAAAAWKNVREGYYHHVEAHKPYGRRSLRNAIVSLNGKRAPIISEIKFVSPSFGLLRSPGNVASIAKCMIE' A
#
# COMPACT_ATOMS: atom_id res chain seq x y z
N MET A 1 -5.28 -22.29 -19.36
CA MET A 1 -5.11 -20.83 -19.52
C MET A 1 -5.19 -20.25 -18.12
N GLY A 2 -4.07 -19.89 -17.50
CA GLY A 2 -4.07 -19.37 -16.13
C GLY A 2 -4.73 -17.98 -16.11
N ASP A 3 -5.61 -17.78 -15.14
CA ASP A 3 -6.25 -16.49 -14.89
C ASP A 3 -5.17 -15.44 -14.57
N PHE A 4 -5.50 -14.16 -14.75
CA PHE A 4 -4.63 -13.05 -14.40
C PHE A 4 -4.12 -13.15 -12.95
N LEU A 5 -4.97 -13.62 -12.03
CA LEU A 5 -4.61 -13.84 -10.63
C LEU A 5 -3.54 -14.91 -10.45
N ASP A 6 -3.55 -15.98 -11.25
CA ASP A 6 -2.52 -17.03 -11.17
C ASP A 6 -1.14 -16.48 -11.54
N LYS A 7 -1.10 -15.66 -12.60
CA LYS A 7 0.15 -15.00 -13.04
C LYS A 7 0.63 -14.02 -12.00
N LEU A 8 -0.27 -13.24 -11.39
CA LEU A 8 0.05 -12.29 -10.34
C LEU A 8 0.61 -13.00 -9.10
N ALA A 9 -0.02 -14.10 -8.67
CA ALA A 9 0.44 -14.90 -7.54
C ALA A 9 1.82 -15.51 -7.79
N ALA A 10 2.04 -16.08 -8.98
CA ALA A 10 3.33 -16.64 -9.37
C ALA A 10 4.44 -15.57 -9.39
N ALA A 11 4.15 -14.39 -9.94
CA ALA A 11 5.09 -13.27 -9.96
C ALA A 11 5.41 -12.76 -8.54
N ALA A 12 4.39 -12.64 -7.67
CA ALA A 12 4.59 -12.25 -6.28
C ALA A 12 5.50 -13.25 -5.54
N TRP A 13 5.28 -14.55 -5.72
CA TRP A 13 6.13 -15.61 -5.15
C TRP A 13 7.55 -15.60 -5.66
N LYS A 14 7.75 -15.28 -6.94
CA LYS A 14 9.09 -15.07 -7.50
C LYS A 14 9.77 -13.89 -6.81
N ASN A 15 9.13 -12.73 -6.74
CA ASN A 15 9.69 -11.52 -6.14
C ASN A 15 10.07 -11.71 -4.66
N VAL A 16 9.23 -12.40 -3.88
CA VAL A 16 9.56 -12.72 -2.48
C VAL A 16 10.82 -13.57 -2.38
N ARG A 17 10.92 -14.65 -3.20
CA ARG A 17 12.11 -15.52 -3.22
C ARG A 17 13.37 -14.80 -3.68
N GLU A 18 13.23 -13.84 -4.58
CA GLU A 18 14.33 -13.00 -5.08
C GLU A 18 14.71 -11.88 -4.11
N GLY A 19 14.06 -11.80 -2.95
CA GLY A 19 14.47 -10.93 -1.86
C GLY A 19 13.83 -9.55 -1.84
N TYR A 20 12.63 -9.41 -2.40
CA TYR A 20 11.86 -8.17 -2.35
C TYR A 20 11.78 -7.56 -0.94
N TYR A 21 11.74 -8.39 0.11
CA TYR A 21 11.71 -7.95 1.52
C TYR A 21 13.06 -8.06 2.25
N HIS A 22 14.13 -8.54 1.61
CA HIS A 22 15.43 -8.78 2.29
C HIS A 22 16.10 -7.49 2.79
N HIS A 23 15.83 -6.37 2.14
CA HIS A 23 16.38 -5.06 2.50
C HIS A 23 15.40 -4.16 3.26
N VAL A 24 14.26 -4.73 3.70
CA VAL A 24 13.29 -3.99 4.51
C VAL A 24 13.66 -4.19 5.97
N GLU A 25 14.42 -3.26 6.52
CA GLU A 25 14.63 -3.21 7.97
C GLU A 25 13.29 -2.96 8.65
N ALA A 26 12.88 -3.90 9.52
CA ALA A 26 11.71 -3.72 10.38
C ALA A 26 12.00 -2.72 11.51
N HIS A 27 12.59 -1.56 11.20
CA HIS A 27 12.72 -0.48 12.14
C HIS A 27 11.32 0.12 12.37
N LYS A 28 10.81 -0.07 13.58
CA LYS A 28 9.61 0.58 14.11
C LYS A 28 10.02 1.73 15.02
N PRO A 29 10.45 2.89 14.49
CA PRO A 29 10.64 4.07 15.32
C PRO A 29 9.30 4.66 15.81
N TYR A 30 8.16 4.19 15.28
CA TYR A 30 6.84 4.72 15.60
C TYR A 30 5.97 3.71 16.36
N GLY A 31 5.26 4.19 17.37
CA GLY A 31 4.27 3.41 18.10
C GLY A 31 3.25 2.77 17.16
N ARG A 32 2.84 1.54 17.45
CA ARG A 32 1.81 0.82 16.68
C ARG A 32 0.55 1.67 16.58
N ARG A 33 0.14 2.04 15.37
CA ARG A 33 -1.18 2.64 15.09
C ARG A 33 -2.17 1.52 14.77
N SER A 34 -3.40 1.62 15.28
CA SER A 34 -4.47 0.67 14.99
C SER A 34 -5.39 1.24 13.91
N LEU A 35 -5.37 0.63 12.72
CA LEU A 35 -6.30 0.96 11.64
C LEU A 35 -7.75 0.78 12.09
N ARG A 36 -8.04 -0.32 12.79
CA ARG A 36 -9.37 -0.59 13.36
C ARG A 36 -9.83 0.56 14.24
N ASN A 37 -8.97 1.02 15.18
CA ASN A 37 -9.34 2.08 16.10
C ASN A 37 -9.49 3.42 15.37
N ALA A 38 -8.68 3.70 14.34
CA ALA A 38 -8.81 4.91 13.53
C ALA A 38 -10.14 4.96 12.76
N ILE A 39 -10.63 3.82 12.28
CA ILE A 39 -11.94 3.73 11.60
C ILE A 39 -13.08 3.83 12.62
N VAL A 40 -13.02 3.03 13.69
CA VAL A 40 -14.10 2.94 14.69
C VAL A 40 -14.26 4.25 15.46
N SER A 41 -13.18 4.97 15.78
CA SER A 41 -13.24 6.22 16.54
C SER A 41 -14.03 7.34 15.85
N LEU A 42 -14.18 7.26 14.52
CA LEU A 42 -15.00 8.21 13.78
C LEU A 42 -16.49 8.09 14.14
N ASN A 43 -16.96 6.93 14.63
CA ASN A 43 -18.33 6.73 15.15
C ASN A 43 -19.44 7.41 14.32
N GLY A 44 -19.35 7.34 12.99
CA GLY A 44 -20.33 7.96 12.08
C GLY A 44 -20.25 9.49 11.94
N LYS A 45 -19.34 10.17 12.66
CA LYS A 45 -19.12 11.62 12.55
C LYS A 45 -18.60 12.02 11.17
N ARG A 46 -17.86 11.13 10.51
CA ARG A 46 -17.32 11.28 9.16
C ARG A 46 -17.22 9.90 8.50
N ALA A 47 -17.33 9.86 7.17
CA ALA A 47 -17.04 8.67 6.40
C ALA A 47 -15.53 8.35 6.50
N PRO A 48 -15.12 7.15 6.92
CA PRO A 48 -13.72 6.76 6.91
C PRO A 48 -13.20 6.66 5.47
N ILE A 49 -12.08 7.32 5.18
CA ILE A 49 -11.39 7.22 3.89
C ILE A 49 -10.04 6.52 4.12
N ILE A 50 -9.79 5.46 3.36
CA ILE A 50 -8.49 4.81 3.26
C ILE A 50 -7.90 5.18 1.90
N SER A 51 -6.98 6.15 1.90
CA SER A 51 -6.31 6.60 0.69
C SER A 51 -5.15 5.67 0.31
N GLU A 52 -5.02 5.35 -0.98
CA GLU A 52 -3.96 4.49 -1.52
C GLU A 52 -2.93 5.32 -2.30
N ILE A 53 -1.63 5.10 -2.04
CA ILE A 53 -0.55 5.63 -2.88
C ILE A 53 -0.17 4.53 -3.88
N LYS A 54 -0.48 4.76 -5.15
CA LYS A 54 -0.26 3.79 -6.24
C LYS A 54 0.38 4.46 -7.45
N PHE A 55 1.43 3.82 -7.99
CA PHE A 55 2.14 4.33 -9.18
C PHE A 55 1.71 3.66 -10.48
N VAL A 56 1.38 2.36 -10.44
CA VAL A 56 1.00 1.57 -11.61
C VAL A 56 -0.19 0.66 -11.32
N SER A 57 -1.00 0.34 -12.33
CA SER A 57 -2.04 -0.68 -12.26
C SER A 57 -2.06 -1.55 -13.52
N PRO A 58 -2.49 -2.82 -13.43
CA PRO A 58 -2.63 -3.68 -14.59
C PRO A 58 -3.62 -3.14 -15.65
N SER A 59 -4.67 -2.45 -15.22
CA SER A 59 -5.73 -1.95 -16.11
C SER A 59 -5.44 -0.59 -16.74
N PHE A 60 -4.64 0.26 -16.10
CA PHE A 60 -4.37 1.63 -16.56
C PHE A 60 -2.89 1.94 -16.78
N GLY A 61 -1.99 0.98 -16.55
CA GLY A 61 -0.55 1.20 -16.68
C GLY A 61 -0.05 2.20 -15.65
N LEU A 62 0.72 3.21 -16.08
CA LEU A 62 1.29 4.22 -15.20
C LEU A 62 0.23 5.25 -14.76
N LEU A 63 -0.08 5.27 -13.47
CA LEU A 63 -0.99 6.23 -12.84
C LEU A 63 -0.27 7.50 -12.38
N ARG A 64 0.96 7.34 -11.89
CA ARG A 64 1.79 8.42 -11.36
C ARG A 64 3.25 8.04 -11.46
N SER A 65 4.10 8.99 -11.87
CA SER A 65 5.55 8.80 -11.79
C SER A 65 5.99 8.53 -10.34
N PRO A 66 6.94 7.61 -10.11
CA PRO A 66 7.54 7.41 -8.81
C PRO A 66 8.03 8.74 -8.22
N GLY A 67 7.77 8.96 -6.94
CA GLY A 67 8.10 10.21 -6.26
C GLY A 67 8.19 10.03 -4.76
N ASN A 68 8.33 11.14 -4.03
CA ASN A 68 8.44 11.12 -2.57
C ASN A 68 7.12 10.65 -1.93
N VAL A 69 7.09 9.39 -1.48
CA VAL A 69 5.93 8.77 -0.84
C VAL A 69 5.50 9.51 0.43
N ALA A 70 6.45 10.04 1.21
CA ALA A 70 6.14 10.77 2.44
C ALA A 70 5.41 12.10 2.14
N SER A 71 5.82 12.80 1.08
CA SER A 71 5.13 14.01 0.63
C SER A 71 3.70 13.70 0.16
N ILE A 72 3.52 12.62 -0.62
CA ILE A 72 2.18 12.20 -1.07
C ILE A 72 1.30 11.84 0.12
N ALA A 73 1.83 11.09 1.09
CA ALA A 73 1.10 10.71 2.30
C ALA A 73 0.69 11.93 3.13
N LYS A 74 1.54 12.96 3.22
CA LYS A 74 1.22 14.20 3.92
C LYS A 74 0.04 14.93 3.28
N CYS A 75 0.03 15.05 1.95
CA CYS A 75 -1.07 15.67 1.21
C CYS A 75 -2.41 14.91 1.32
N MET A 76 -2.42 13.64 1.77
CA MET A 76 -3.65 12.86 1.98
C MET A 76 -4.29 13.08 3.37
N ILE A 77 -3.57 13.74 4.29
CA ILE A 77 -4.04 14.00 5.67
C ILE A 77 -4.59 15.44 5.81
N GLU A 78 -4.19 16.33 4.89
CA GLU A 78 -4.66 17.72 4.76
C GLU A 78 -6.07 17.79 4.14
#